data_AF-A0A968YVV7-F1
#
_entry.id   AF-A0A968YVV7-F1
#
_cell.length_a   1.000
_cell.length_b   1.000
_cell.length_c   1.000
_cell.angle_alpha   90.00
_cell.angle_beta   90.00
_cell.angle_gamma   90.00
#
_symmetry.space_group_name_H-M   'P 1'
#
loop_
_entity.id
_entity.type
_entity.pdbx_description
1 polymer ?
#
loop_
_entity_poly.entity_id
_entity_poly.type
_entity_poly.pdbx_seq_one_letter_code
_entity_poly.pdbx_strand_id
1 'polypeptide(L)' 'MSDRTFELQPFSVVSAPPNLKIVGSIGRDRNTLKIRYSLMGPLETVAIPPSVDEPIRKNGLWEETCFEFFLVQGG' A
#
# COMPACT_ATOMS: atom_id res chain seq x y z
N MET A 1 17.80 12.42 -4.65
CA MET A 1 16.69 11.49 -4.41
C MET A 1 15.45 12.33 -4.17
N SER A 2 14.46 12.24 -5.04
CA SER A 2 13.21 13.00 -4.88
C SER A 2 12.09 12.00 -4.64
N ASP A 3 11.85 11.69 -3.37
CA ASP A 3 10.70 10.88 -2.98
C ASP A 3 9.45 11.71 -3.24
N ARG A 4 8.53 11.15 -4.03
CA ARG A 4 7.23 11.77 -4.30
C ARG A 4 6.23 11.22 -3.30
N THR A 5 5.58 12.11 -2.56
CA THR A 5 4.49 11.72 -1.67
C THR A 5 3.20 11.52 -2.45
N PHE A 6 2.34 10.63 -1.98
CA PHE A 6 1.01 10.39 -2.53
C PHE A 6 -0.03 10.18 -1.42
N GLU A 7 -1.29 10.38 -1.77
CA GLU A 7 -2.47 10.06 -0.97
C GLU A 7 -3.43 9.29 -1.86
N LEU A 8 -3.88 8.11 -1.40
CA LEU A 8 -4.83 7.30 -2.15
C LEU A 8 -6.25 7.80 -1.87
N GLN A 9 -7.05 7.86 -2.93
CA GLN A 9 -8.46 8.18 -2.84
C GLN A 9 -9.28 6.88 -2.96
N PRO A 10 -10.32 6.71 -2.13
CA PRO A 10 -11.19 5.54 -2.25
C PRO A 10 -11.91 5.56 -3.60
N PHE A 11 -12.09 4.38 -4.20
CA PHE A 11 -12.87 4.24 -5.42
C PHE A 11 -14.34 4.64 -5.22
N SER A 12 -14.91 4.32 -4.06
CA SER A 12 -16.24 4.75 -3.64
C SER A 12 -16.22 5.18 -2.18
N VAL A 13 -16.71 6.39 -1.92
CA VAL A 13 -16.78 6.97 -0.56
C VAL A 13 -17.82 6.24 0.29
N VAL A 14 -18.82 5.63 -0.33
CA VAL A 14 -19.92 4.94 0.36
C VAL A 14 -19.47 3.61 0.96
N SER A 15 -18.49 2.94 0.34
CA SER A 15 -17.99 1.64 0.78
C SER A 15 -16.63 1.69 1.49
N ALA A 16 -15.98 2.87 1.51
CA ALA A 16 -14.75 3.05 2.25
C ALA A 16 -15.05 3.14 3.75
N PRO A 17 -14.31 2.41 4.61
CA PRO A 17 -14.44 2.58 6.04
C PRO A 17 -14.17 4.06 6.41
N PRO A 18 -15.05 4.68 7.21
CA PRO A 18 -14.95 6.10 7.50
C PRO A 18 -13.60 6.37 8.20
N ASN A 19 -12.94 7.46 7.77
CA ASN A 19 -11.69 7.96 8.34
C ASN A 19 -10.46 7.05 8.17
N LEU A 20 -10.50 6.03 7.31
CA LEU A 20 -9.27 5.39 6.85
C LEU A 20 -8.52 6.29 5.86
N LYS A 21 -7.23 6.43 6.08
CA LYS A 21 -6.34 7.22 5.23
C LYS A 21 -5.13 6.38 4.82
N ILE A 22 -4.84 6.33 3.52
CA ILE A 22 -3.62 5.71 3.00
C ILE A 22 -2.78 6.80 2.32
N VAL A 23 -1.61 7.06 2.88
CA VAL A 23 -0.60 7.94 2.29
C VAL A 23 0.68 7.17 2.05
N GLY A 24 1.62 7.76 1.31
CA GLY A 24 2.89 7.12 1.11
C GLY A 24 3.91 7.97 0.39
N SER A 25 5.04 7.34 0.11
CA SER A 25 6.07 7.91 -0.75
C SER A 25 6.60 6.87 -1.72
N ILE A 26 7.00 7.33 -2.91
CA ILE A 26 7.65 6.52 -3.93
C ILE A 26 8.89 7.25 -4.42
N GLY A 27 10.00 6.52 -4.48
CA GLY A 27 11.29 7.02 -4.95
C GLY A 27 12.02 5.96 -5.74
N ARG A 28 12.77 6.39 -6.76
CA ARG A 28 13.65 5.51 -7.53
C ARG A 28 15.10 5.92 -7.30
N ASP A 29 15.93 4.93 -6.99
CA ASP A 29 17.36 5.07 -6.88
C ASP A 29 18.04 3.96 -7.70
N ARG A 30 18.64 4.34 -8.83
CA ARG A 30 19.22 3.40 -9.82
C ARG A 30 18.22 2.31 -10.19
N ASN A 31 18.50 1.06 -9.81
CA ASN A 31 17.68 -0.13 -10.08
C ASN A 31 16.74 -0.49 -8.93
N THR A 32 16.69 0.35 -7.89
CA THR A 32 15.84 0.13 -6.72
C THR A 32 14.65 1.07 -6.76
N LEU A 33 13.45 0.51 -6.65
CA LEU A 33 12.24 1.26 -6.37
C LEU A 33 11.93 1.13 -4.87
N LYS A 34 11.78 2.26 -4.19
CA LYS A 34 11.37 2.32 -2.79
C LYS A 34 9.93 2.82 -2.75
N ILE A 35 9.05 2.05 -2.11
CA ILE A 35 7.68 2.43 -1.86
C ILE A 35 7.38 2.26 -0.37
N ARG A 36 6.70 3.24 0.20
CA ARG A 36 6.22 3.22 1.59
C ARG A 36 4.74 3.54 1.60
N TYR A 37 3.95 2.68 2.24
CA TYR A 37 2.56 2.96 2.58
C TYR A 37 2.46 3.27 4.07
N SER A 38 1.56 4.18 4.43
CA SER A 38 1.14 4.45 5.81
C SER A 38 -0.39 4.41 5.84
N LEU A 39 -0.93 3.43 6.55
CA LEU A 39 -2.36 3.28 6.82
C LEU A 39 -2.66 3.87 8.20
N MET A 40 -3.62 4.80 8.25
CA MET A 40 -4.01 5.53 9.45
C MET A 40 -5.53 5.51 9.59
N GLY A 41 -6.02 5.66 10.82
CA GLY A 41 -7.45 5.65 11.13
C GLY A 41 -7.85 4.48 12.03
N PRO A 42 -9.12 4.04 11.99
CA PRO A 42 -9.63 2.95 12.83
C PRO A 42 -9.15 1.58 12.33
N LEU A 43 -7.89 1.24 12.62
CA LEU A 43 -7.23 0.03 12.14
C LEU A 43 -7.89 -1.26 12.62
N GLU A 44 -8.64 -1.21 13.72
CA GLU A 44 -9.45 -2.31 14.23
C GLU A 44 -10.57 -2.76 13.27
N THR A 45 -10.94 -1.91 12.31
CA THR A 45 -11.91 -2.22 11.26
C THR A 45 -11.29 -2.90 10.04
N VAL A 46 -9.96 -3.05 10.03
CA VAL A 46 -9.17 -3.61 8.93
C VAL A 46 -8.55 -4.93 9.38
N ALA A 47 -8.69 -5.98 8.58
CA ALA A 47 -8.02 -7.25 8.83
C ALA A 47 -6.52 -7.13 8.50
N ILE A 48 -5.70 -6.73 9.47
CA ILE A 48 -4.25 -6.60 9.29
C ILE A 48 -3.57 -7.95 9.61
N PRO A 49 -2.83 -8.55 8.65
CA PRO A 49 -2.13 -9.80 8.92
C PRO A 49 -1.01 -9.58 9.96
N PRO A 50 -0.69 -10.60 10.78
CA PRO A 50 0.38 -10.50 11.76
C PRO A 50 1.73 -10.27 11.07
N SER A 51 2.61 -9.54 11.76
CA SER A 51 4.01 -9.42 11.34
C SER A 51 4.68 -10.79 11.42
N VAL A 52 5.56 -11.06 10.44
CA VAL A 52 6.39 -12.26 10.41
C VAL A 52 7.85 -11.81 10.28
N ASP A 53 8.76 -12.48 10.99
CA ASP A 53 10.18 -12.15 10.96
C ASP A 53 10.80 -12.37 9.58
N GLU A 54 10.32 -13.39 8.87
CA GLU A 54 10.79 -13.79 7.55
C GLU A 54 9.63 -13.80 6.54
N PRO A 55 9.38 -12.70 5.82
CA PRO A 55 8.36 -12.65 4.78
C PRO A 55 8.77 -13.51 3.58
N ILE A 56 7.94 -14.49 3.24
CA ILE A 56 8.12 -15.34 2.06
C ILE A 56 7.12 -15.00 0.96
N ARG A 57 7.48 -15.28 -0.30
CA ARG A 57 6.58 -15.10 -1.45
C ARG A 57 5.38 -16.05 -1.34
N LYS A 58 4.17 -15.53 -1.50
CA LYS A 58 2.92 -16.29 -1.51
C LYS A 58 2.06 -15.89 -2.72
N ASN A 59 1.28 -16.84 -3.23
CA ASN A 59 0.24 -16.57 -4.21
C ASN A 59 -1.05 -16.20 -3.49
N GLY A 60 -1.97 -15.48 -4.14
CA GLY A 60 -3.30 -15.17 -3.60
C GLY A 60 -3.33 -14.11 -2.50
N LEU A 61 -2.26 -13.33 -2.29
CA LEU A 61 -2.26 -12.28 -1.26
C LEU A 61 -3.33 -11.19 -1.48
N TRP A 62 -3.79 -11.02 -2.72
CA TRP A 62 -4.86 -10.09 -3.10
C TRP A 62 -6.27 -10.54 -2.67
N GLU A 63 -6.44 -11.81 -2.28
CA GLU A 63 -7.72 -12.31 -1.77
C GLU A 63 -8.00 -11.81 -0.34
N GLU A 64 -6.95 -11.34 0.33
CA GLU A 64 -6.97 -10.77 1.68
C GLU A 64 -6.63 -9.28 1.65
N THR A 65 -6.63 -8.64 2.83
CA THR A 65 -6.21 -7.23 2.94
C THR A 65 -4.74 -7.09 2.56
N CYS A 66 -4.47 -6.34 1.48
CA CYS A 66 -3.11 -6.10 0.99
C CYS A 66 -2.94 -4.68 0.42
N PHE A 67 -1.68 -4.27 0.22
CA PHE A 67 -1.32 -3.11 -0.58
C PHE A 67 -0.83 -3.56 -1.95
N GLU A 68 -1.32 -2.91 -3.01
CA GLU A 68 -0.94 -3.23 -4.38
C GLU A 68 -0.21 -2.07 -5.04
N PHE A 69 0.80 -2.42 -5.84
CA PHE A 69 1.55 -1.48 -6.66
C PHE A 69 1.64 -2.01 -8.09
N PHE A 70 1.19 -1.21 -9.04
CA PHE A 70 1.24 -1.50 -10.46
C PHE A 70 2.22 -0.55 -11.15
N LEU A 71 3.11 -1.11 -11.97
CA LEU A 71 4.04 -0.34 -12.80
C LEU A 71 3.85 -0.69 -14.26
N VAL A 72 3.92 0.31 -15.13
CA VAL A 72 4.04 0.11 -16.57
C VAL A 72 5.49 0.39 -16.97
N GLN A 73 6.08 -0.49 -17.77
CA GLN A 73 7.36 -0.21 -18.40
C GLN A 73 7.11 0.68 -19.61
N GLY A 74 7.66 1.90 -19.60
CA GLY A 74 7.70 2.75 -20.79
C GLY A 74 8.53 2.07 -21.86
N GLY A 75 7.95 1.88 -23.04
CA GLY A 75 8.63 1.38 -24.24
C GLY A 75 9.54 2.43 -24.87
#